data_AF-A0A958DDN0-F1
#
_entry.id   AF-A0A958DDN0-F1
#
_cell.length_a   1.000
_cell.length_b   1.000
_cell.length_c   1.000
_cell.angle_alpha   90.00
_cell.angle_beta   90.00
_cell.angle_gamma   90.00
#
_symmetry.space_group_name_H-M   'P 1'
#
loop_
_entity.id
_entity.type
_entity.pdbx_description
1 polymer ?
#
loop_
_entity_poly.entity_id
_entity_poly.type
_entity_poly.pdbx_seq_one_letter_code
_entity_poly.pdbx_strand_id
1 'polypeptide(L)'
;MRVLKFGGTSVGNAEAFGQVARIVARAREQDSQVIVVTSAMSGVTDTLISAAKAAASGDRKPYREAREDLLAKHQMVAGQLINDGVERAALGRLFESRLNSFERLCRSVDVLGELTPRGLDVISGMGERLSAPLLAAVLRAHGVAAEWVDAAEIIVTNNNFGSADPLIEPTTHHARARLLPLLSGGIVPVVTGFVGATEDGLGTTLGRGGSDYSAAILGSALNVDEVQIWTDV
;
A
#
# COMPACT_ATOMS: atom_id res chain seq x y z
N MET A 1 1.79 18.02 -12.71
CA MET A 1 1.94 16.95 -11.69
C MET A 1 0.57 16.39 -11.37
N ARG A 2 0.43 15.05 -11.39
CA ARG A 2 -0.84 14.36 -11.10
C ARG A 2 -0.66 13.25 -10.07
N VAL A 3 -1.70 13.03 -9.27
CA VAL A 3 -1.83 11.84 -8.41
C VAL A 3 -2.90 10.92 -8.99
N LEU A 4 -2.56 9.67 -9.24
CA LEU A 4 -3.47 8.64 -9.73
C LEU A 4 -3.67 7.62 -8.62
N LYS A 5 -4.89 7.51 -8.09
CA LYS A 5 -5.24 6.52 -7.09
C LYS A 5 -5.94 5.34 -7.74
N PHE A 6 -5.50 4.11 -7.43
CA PHE A 6 -6.16 2.88 -7.85
C PHE A 6 -6.75 2.13 -6.66
N GLY A 7 -8.06 1.83 -6.74
CA GLY A 7 -8.79 1.05 -5.74
C GLY A 7 -8.46 -0.45 -5.77
N GLY A 8 -8.93 -1.19 -4.76
CA GLY A 8 -8.57 -2.60 -4.59
C GLY A 8 -9.05 -3.52 -5.73
N THR A 9 -10.17 -3.21 -6.37
CA THR A 9 -10.64 -3.92 -7.57
C THR A 9 -9.79 -3.59 -8.80
N SER A 10 -9.31 -2.33 -8.91
CA SER A 10 -8.35 -1.90 -9.93
C SER A 10 -6.95 -2.53 -9.79
N VAL A 11 -6.66 -3.18 -8.66
CA VAL A 11 -5.45 -3.99 -8.43
C VAL A 11 -5.81 -5.39 -7.91
N GLY A 12 -6.94 -5.96 -8.36
CA GLY A 12 -7.45 -7.23 -7.82
C GLY A 12 -6.73 -8.50 -8.31
N ASN A 13 -6.16 -8.44 -9.52
CA ASN A 13 -5.54 -9.58 -10.22
C ASN A 13 -4.52 -9.09 -11.26
N ALA A 14 -3.83 -10.01 -11.94
CA ALA A 14 -2.78 -9.66 -12.89
C ALA A 14 -3.28 -8.84 -14.09
N GLU A 15 -4.47 -9.11 -14.60
CA GLU A 15 -5.05 -8.30 -15.67
C GLU A 15 -5.21 -6.84 -15.21
N ALA A 16 -5.76 -6.63 -14.01
CA ALA A 16 -5.96 -5.32 -13.43
C ALA A 16 -4.63 -4.57 -13.24
N PHE A 17 -3.60 -5.23 -12.68
CA PHE A 17 -2.25 -4.66 -12.58
C PHE A 17 -1.66 -4.28 -13.95
N GLY A 18 -1.87 -5.10 -14.98
CA GLY A 18 -1.48 -4.80 -16.35
C GLY A 18 -2.21 -3.58 -16.93
N GLN A 19 -3.51 -3.40 -16.64
CA GLN A 19 -4.26 -2.20 -17.03
C GLN A 19 -3.73 -0.96 -16.33
N VAL A 20 -3.47 -1.03 -15.01
CA VAL A 20 -2.87 0.07 -14.26
C VAL A 20 -1.53 0.48 -14.87
N ALA A 21 -0.67 -0.49 -15.21
CA ALA A 21 0.60 -0.20 -15.84
C ALA A 21 0.47 0.57 -17.16
N ARG A 22 -0.49 0.20 -18.01
CA ARG A 22 -0.79 0.92 -19.26
C ARG A 22 -1.31 2.34 -19.00
N ILE A 23 -2.21 2.50 -18.01
CA ILE A 23 -2.75 3.82 -17.64
C ILE A 23 -1.62 4.75 -17.17
N VAL A 24 -0.75 4.25 -16.29
CA VAL A 24 0.39 5.03 -15.77
C VAL A 24 1.38 5.37 -16.88
N ALA A 25 1.70 4.42 -17.76
CA ALA A 25 2.57 4.67 -18.92
C ALA A 25 2.00 5.77 -19.83
N ARG A 26 0.70 5.72 -20.15
CA ARG A 26 0.03 6.75 -20.94
C ARG A 26 -0.02 8.10 -20.23
N ALA A 27 -0.26 8.12 -18.92
CA ALA A 27 -0.24 9.35 -18.13
C ALA A 27 1.17 10.00 -18.18
N ARG A 28 2.22 9.17 -18.14
CA ARG A 28 3.62 9.60 -18.23
C ARG A 28 4.03 10.21 -19.57
N GLU A 29 3.35 9.85 -20.65
CA GLU A 29 3.53 10.49 -21.97
C GLU A 29 2.97 11.92 -22.00
N GLN A 30 1.96 12.21 -21.17
CA GLN A 30 1.29 13.50 -21.11
C GLN A 30 1.86 14.42 -20.04
N ASP A 31 2.25 13.86 -18.89
CA ASP A 31 2.83 14.57 -17.76
C ASP A 31 4.02 13.79 -17.21
N SER A 32 5.19 14.43 -17.16
CA SER A 32 6.40 13.82 -16.61
C SER A 32 6.32 13.52 -15.11
N GLN A 33 5.44 14.20 -14.37
CA GLN A 33 5.33 14.10 -12.92
C GLN A 33 4.03 13.39 -12.49
N VAL A 34 4.10 12.06 -12.49
CA VAL A 34 3.01 11.18 -12.08
C VAL A 34 3.34 10.50 -10.76
N ILE A 35 2.42 10.56 -9.81
CA ILE A 35 2.45 9.82 -8.54
C ILE A 35 1.30 8.82 -8.56
N VAL A 36 1.57 7.61 -8.08
CA VAL A 36 0.56 6.56 -7.96
C VAL A 36 0.27 6.31 -6.49
N VAL A 37 -1.00 6.22 -6.12
CA VAL A 37 -1.47 5.73 -4.82
C VAL A 37 -2.21 4.43 -5.05
N THR A 38 -1.89 3.38 -4.30
CA THR A 38 -2.56 2.08 -4.47
C THR A 38 -3.10 1.53 -3.16
N SER A 39 -4.32 1.00 -3.22
CA SER A 39 -4.90 0.20 -2.14
C SER A 39 -4.33 -1.22 -2.12
N ALA A 40 -4.65 -1.97 -1.08
CA ALA A 40 -4.46 -3.42 -1.08
C ALA A 40 -5.26 -4.08 -2.22
N MET A 41 -4.83 -5.25 -2.69
CA MET A 41 -5.61 -6.04 -3.65
C MET A 41 -6.99 -6.38 -3.07
N SER A 42 -8.02 -6.48 -3.92
CA SER A 42 -9.38 -6.80 -3.50
C SER A 42 -9.45 -7.98 -2.50
N GLY A 43 -10.14 -7.77 -1.38
CA GLY A 43 -10.32 -8.73 -0.29
C GLY A 43 -9.16 -8.87 0.69
N VAL A 44 -7.96 -8.35 0.39
CA VAL A 44 -6.77 -8.56 1.25
C VAL A 44 -6.93 -7.92 2.63
N THR A 45 -7.39 -6.67 2.69
CA THR A 45 -7.60 -5.98 3.97
C THR A 45 -8.63 -6.70 4.83
N ASP A 46 -9.73 -7.18 4.25
CA ASP A 46 -10.77 -7.93 4.96
C ASP A 46 -10.25 -9.27 5.49
N THR A 47 -9.44 -9.99 4.70
CA THR A 47 -8.77 -11.22 5.12
C THR A 47 -7.84 -10.97 6.31
N LEU A 48 -7.00 -9.93 6.25
CA LEU A 48 -6.08 -9.56 7.34
C LEU A 48 -6.83 -9.23 8.64
N ILE A 49 -7.88 -8.41 8.55
CA ILE A 49 -8.70 -8.01 9.70
C ILE A 49 -9.43 -9.21 10.30
N SER A 50 -10.03 -10.05 9.46
CA SER A 50 -10.79 -11.22 9.92
C SER A 50 -9.89 -12.22 10.63
N ALA A 51 -8.70 -12.48 10.07
CA ALA A 51 -7.70 -13.33 10.68
C ALA A 51 -7.20 -12.80 12.04
N ALA A 52 -6.99 -11.49 12.17
CA ALA A 52 -6.60 -10.89 13.45
C ALA A 52 -7.70 -10.96 14.52
N LYS A 53 -8.96 -10.76 14.13
CA LYS A 53 -10.11 -10.92 15.03
C LYS A 53 -10.28 -12.37 15.49
N ALA A 54 -10.07 -13.34 14.60
CA ALA A 54 -10.07 -14.75 14.94
C ALA A 54 -8.94 -15.09 15.91
N ALA A 55 -7.74 -14.53 15.69
CA ALA A 55 -6.61 -14.68 16.59
C ALA A 55 -6.93 -14.19 18.01
N ALA A 56 -7.63 -13.05 18.16
CA ALA A 56 -8.04 -12.55 19.47
C ALA A 56 -9.00 -13.50 20.23
N SER A 57 -9.70 -14.36 19.48
CA SER A 57 -10.57 -15.41 20.03
C SER A 57 -9.86 -16.75 20.25
N GLY A 58 -8.53 -16.81 20.06
CA GLY A 58 -7.71 -18.01 20.20
C GLY A 58 -7.69 -18.94 18.98
N ASP A 59 -8.32 -18.56 17.86
CA ASP A 59 -8.30 -19.37 16.64
C ASP A 59 -7.07 -19.05 15.78
N ARG A 60 -6.15 -20.03 15.72
CA ARG A 60 -4.86 -19.90 15.04
C ARG A 60 -4.90 -20.24 13.56
N LYS A 61 -5.94 -20.94 13.10
CA LYS A 61 -6.00 -21.45 11.74
C LYS A 61 -6.14 -20.32 10.70
N PRO A 62 -7.02 -19.30 10.89
CA PRO A 62 -7.28 -18.28 9.88
C PRO A 62 -6.07 -17.45 9.51
N TYR A 63 -5.21 -17.03 10.46
CA TYR A 63 -4.04 -16.22 10.11
C TYR A 63 -2.93 -17.01 9.41
N ARG A 64 -2.87 -18.34 9.61
CA ARG A 64 -1.94 -19.21 8.87
C ARG A 64 -2.41 -19.44 7.44
N GLU A 65 -3.71 -19.70 7.25
CA GLU A 65 -4.30 -19.84 5.91
C GLU A 65 -4.21 -18.52 5.14
N ALA A 66 -4.56 -17.39 5.79
CA ALA A 66 -4.40 -16.06 5.21
C ALA A 66 -2.96 -15.78 4.75
N ARG A 67 -1.95 -16.20 5.53
CA ARG A 67 -0.55 -16.05 5.11
C ARG A 67 -0.27 -16.76 3.78
N GLU A 68 -0.66 -18.03 3.66
CA GLU A 68 -0.43 -18.81 2.44
C GLU A 68 -1.21 -18.26 1.25
N ASP A 69 -2.49 -17.95 1.45
CA ASP A 69 -3.37 -17.42 0.41
C ASP A 69 -2.89 -16.07 -0.12
N LEU A 70 -2.49 -15.17 0.80
CA LEU A 70 -1.96 -13.86 0.43
C LEU A 70 -0.61 -13.99 -0.29
N LEU A 71 0.28 -14.90 0.15
CA LEU A 71 1.55 -15.14 -0.54
C LEU A 71 1.31 -15.62 -1.97
N ALA A 72 0.47 -16.66 -2.14
CA ALA A 72 0.14 -17.23 -3.43
C ALA A 72 -0.51 -16.20 -4.37
N LYS A 73 -1.46 -15.39 -3.84
CA LYS A 73 -2.14 -14.34 -4.60
C LYS A 73 -1.17 -13.30 -5.17
N HIS A 74 -0.22 -12.81 -4.37
CA HIS A 74 0.74 -11.80 -4.83
C HIS A 74 1.83 -12.41 -5.74
N GLN A 75 2.29 -13.64 -5.45
CA GLN A 75 3.24 -14.36 -6.31
C GLN A 75 2.64 -14.68 -7.68
N MET A 76 1.34 -14.97 -7.77
CA MET A 76 0.66 -15.21 -9.04
C MET A 76 0.75 -13.99 -9.96
N VAL A 77 0.46 -12.80 -9.45
CA VAL A 77 0.58 -11.56 -10.23
C VAL A 77 2.02 -11.31 -10.66
N ALA A 78 2.97 -11.43 -9.72
CA ALA A 78 4.39 -11.26 -10.03
C ALA A 78 4.86 -12.25 -11.11
N GLY A 79 4.42 -13.51 -11.04
CA GLY A 79 4.78 -14.55 -12.00
C GLY A 79 4.21 -14.33 -13.41
N GLN A 80 3.07 -13.64 -13.53
CA GLN A 80 2.43 -13.37 -14.82
C GLN A 80 2.92 -12.09 -15.50
N LEU A 81 3.37 -11.09 -14.72
CA LEU A 81 3.68 -9.75 -15.25
C LEU A 81 5.16 -9.38 -15.21
N ILE A 82 6.00 -10.11 -14.45
CA ILE A 82 7.41 -9.78 -14.25
C ILE A 82 8.27 -10.94 -14.78
N ASN A 83 8.96 -10.72 -15.89
CA ASN A 83 9.83 -11.74 -16.47
C ASN A 83 11.17 -11.86 -15.74
N ASP A 84 11.68 -10.75 -15.19
CA ASP A 84 12.94 -10.71 -14.45
C ASP A 84 12.88 -11.61 -13.20
N GLY A 85 13.68 -12.68 -13.20
CA GLY A 85 13.76 -13.64 -12.11
C GLY A 85 14.37 -13.07 -10.84
N VAL A 86 15.29 -12.11 -10.94
CA VAL A 86 15.93 -11.46 -9.78
C VAL A 86 14.92 -10.57 -9.07
N GLU A 87 14.18 -9.76 -9.83
CA GLU A 87 13.12 -8.90 -9.29
C GLU A 87 12.00 -9.72 -8.66
N ARG A 88 11.54 -10.80 -9.31
CA ARG A 88 10.55 -11.73 -8.73
C ARG A 88 11.05 -12.37 -7.43
N ALA A 89 12.31 -12.82 -7.39
CA ALA A 89 12.87 -13.40 -6.17
C ALA A 89 12.98 -12.36 -5.03
N ALA A 90 13.31 -11.11 -5.36
CA ALA A 90 13.33 -10.02 -4.38
C ALA A 90 11.94 -9.72 -3.82
N LEU A 91 10.92 -9.65 -4.67
CA LEU A 91 9.52 -9.51 -4.24
C LEU A 91 9.06 -10.69 -3.38
N GLY A 92 9.39 -11.92 -3.77
CA GLY A 92 9.07 -13.12 -2.99
C GLY A 92 9.59 -13.03 -1.55
N ARG A 93 10.87 -12.65 -1.38
CA ARG A 93 11.46 -12.42 -0.05
C ARG A 93 10.78 -11.30 0.72
N LEU A 94 10.38 -10.22 0.04
CA LEU A 94 9.63 -9.12 0.67
C LEU A 94 8.27 -9.60 1.16
N PHE A 95 7.50 -10.32 0.33
CA PHE A 95 6.19 -10.86 0.70
C PHE A 95 6.29 -11.81 1.89
N GLU A 96 7.24 -12.74 1.87
CA GLU A 96 7.48 -13.65 3.00
C GLU A 96 7.82 -12.87 4.28
N SER A 97 8.71 -11.88 4.22
CA SER A 97 9.08 -11.09 5.39
C SER A 97 7.90 -10.31 5.98
N ARG A 98 7.06 -9.71 5.12
CA ARG A 98 5.84 -9.01 5.54
C ARG A 98 4.81 -9.97 6.13
N LEU A 99 4.54 -11.10 5.47
CA LEU A 99 3.55 -12.07 5.94
C LEU A 99 4.00 -12.82 7.19
N ASN A 100 5.30 -13.05 7.37
CA ASN A 100 5.85 -13.52 8.64
C ASN A 100 5.66 -12.50 9.76
N SER A 101 5.72 -11.19 9.46
CA SER A 101 5.41 -10.14 10.43
C SER A 101 3.93 -10.13 10.79
N PHE A 102 3.04 -10.31 9.82
CA PHE A 102 1.60 -10.47 10.02
C PHE A 102 1.31 -11.65 10.95
N GLU A 103 1.88 -12.83 10.67
CA GLU A 103 1.70 -14.02 11.51
C GLU A 103 2.19 -13.79 12.95
N ARG A 104 3.34 -13.12 13.14
CA ARG A 104 3.85 -12.77 14.48
C ARG A 104 2.91 -11.82 15.24
N LEU A 105 2.32 -10.84 14.55
CA LEU A 105 1.36 -9.93 15.16
C LEU A 105 0.09 -10.69 15.58
N CYS A 106 -0.46 -11.52 14.70
CA CYS A 106 -1.62 -12.36 15.03
C CYS A 106 -1.33 -13.33 16.19
N ARG A 107 -0.14 -13.93 16.24
CA ARG A 107 0.28 -14.74 17.38
C ARG A 107 0.36 -13.94 18.68
N SER A 108 0.80 -12.69 18.62
CA SER A 108 0.84 -11.81 19.80
C SER A 108 -0.58 -11.47 20.28
N VAL A 109 -1.49 -11.21 19.35
CA VAL A 109 -2.93 -11.01 19.61
C VAL A 109 -3.57 -12.26 20.24
N ASP A 110 -3.25 -13.46 19.74
CA ASP A 110 -3.68 -14.75 20.32
C ASP A 110 -3.17 -14.94 21.76
N VAL A 111 -1.88 -14.67 22.00
CA VAL A 111 -1.29 -14.80 23.34
C VAL A 111 -1.90 -13.83 24.34
N LEU A 112 -2.19 -12.60 23.92
CA LEU A 112 -2.78 -11.57 24.78
C LEU A 112 -4.30 -11.72 24.94
N GLY A 113 -4.98 -12.36 23.98
CA GLY A 113 -6.44 -12.46 23.93
C GLY A 113 -7.13 -11.14 23.59
N GLU A 114 -6.41 -10.17 23.02
CA GLU A 114 -6.97 -8.86 22.65
C GLU A 114 -6.37 -8.31 21.35
N LEU A 115 -7.23 -7.65 20.55
CA LEU A 115 -6.83 -6.88 19.38
C LEU A 115 -7.09 -5.39 19.65
N THR A 116 -6.04 -4.65 19.98
CA THR A 116 -6.12 -3.20 20.21
C THR A 116 -6.33 -2.44 18.90
N PRO A 117 -6.89 -1.21 18.93
CA PRO A 117 -7.00 -0.36 17.74
C PRO A 117 -5.66 -0.14 17.03
N ARG A 118 -4.57 0.07 17.80
CA ARG A 118 -3.21 0.16 17.27
C ARG A 118 -2.77 -1.12 16.57
N GLY A 119 -3.03 -2.28 17.15
CA GLY A 119 -2.73 -3.57 16.53
C GLY A 119 -3.49 -3.76 15.22
N LEU A 120 -4.77 -3.36 15.21
CA LEU A 120 -5.62 -3.40 14.02
C LEU A 120 -5.11 -2.50 12.90
N ASP A 121 -4.65 -1.29 13.21
CA ASP A 121 -4.07 -0.37 12.23
C ASP A 121 -2.82 -0.95 11.56
N VAL A 122 -1.90 -1.49 12.36
CA VAL A 122 -0.68 -2.10 11.83
C VAL A 122 -1.02 -3.29 10.93
N ILE A 123 -1.95 -4.16 11.34
CA ILE A 123 -2.34 -5.36 10.59
C ILE A 123 -3.10 -5.00 9.30
N SER A 124 -4.10 -4.12 9.37
CA SER A 124 -4.94 -3.79 8.22
C SER A 124 -4.16 -3.06 7.13
N GLY A 125 -3.20 -2.22 7.50
CA GLY A 125 -2.31 -1.53 6.56
C GLY A 125 -1.22 -2.40 5.93
N MET A 126 -1.17 -3.71 6.20
CA MET A 126 -0.19 -4.60 5.58
C MET A 126 -0.53 -4.92 4.13
N GLY A 127 -1.81 -4.82 3.74
CA GLY A 127 -2.24 -5.11 2.37
C GLY A 127 -1.63 -4.15 1.35
N GLU A 128 -1.61 -2.85 1.66
CA GLU A 128 -0.97 -1.84 0.81
C GLU A 128 0.54 -2.05 0.71
N ARG A 129 1.17 -2.51 1.80
CA ARG A 129 2.61 -2.83 1.86
C ARG A 129 3.00 -4.09 1.09
N LEU A 130 2.03 -4.87 0.61
CA LEU A 130 2.24 -5.94 -0.37
C LEU A 130 1.95 -5.44 -1.79
N SER A 131 0.89 -4.63 -1.96
CA SER A 131 0.42 -4.13 -3.26
C SER A 131 1.37 -3.09 -3.89
N ALA A 132 1.82 -2.09 -3.14
CA ALA A 132 2.68 -1.01 -3.64
C ALA A 132 4.02 -1.48 -4.21
N PRO A 133 4.82 -2.33 -3.52
CA PRO A 133 6.07 -2.84 -4.09
C PRO A 133 5.82 -3.73 -5.32
N LEU A 134 4.73 -4.52 -5.32
CA LEU A 134 4.34 -5.33 -6.48
C LEU A 134 4.01 -4.42 -7.68
N LEU A 135 3.20 -3.37 -7.49
CA LEU A 135 2.84 -2.45 -8.57
C LEU A 135 4.06 -1.70 -9.10
N ALA A 136 4.97 -1.23 -8.24
CA ALA A 136 6.21 -0.60 -8.69
C ALA A 136 7.07 -1.53 -9.56
N ALA A 137 7.16 -2.81 -9.20
CA ALA A 137 7.87 -3.80 -10.01
C ALA A 137 7.16 -4.10 -11.33
N VAL A 138 5.82 -4.20 -11.32
CA VAL A 138 5.03 -4.34 -12.55
C VAL A 138 5.26 -3.15 -13.48
N LEU A 139 5.27 -1.91 -12.96
CA LEU A 139 5.57 -0.72 -13.75
C LEU A 139 6.97 -0.80 -14.39
N ARG A 140 7.98 -1.21 -13.63
CA ARG A 140 9.35 -1.40 -14.17
C ARG A 140 9.41 -2.47 -15.25
N ALA A 141 8.71 -3.59 -15.07
CA ALA A 141 8.60 -4.65 -16.08
C ALA A 141 7.93 -4.16 -17.38
N HIS A 142 7.16 -3.07 -17.33
CA HIS A 142 6.50 -2.42 -18.47
C HIS A 142 7.24 -1.15 -18.94
N GLY A 143 8.51 -0.97 -18.55
CA GLY A 143 9.36 0.12 -19.03
C GLY A 143 9.15 1.47 -18.33
N VAL A 144 8.38 1.51 -17.24
CA VAL A 144 8.17 2.72 -16.43
C VAL A 144 9.09 2.67 -15.22
N ALA A 145 10.05 3.59 -15.13
CA ALA A 145 10.87 3.74 -13.94
C ALA A 145 9.99 4.09 -12.73
N ALA A 146 9.98 3.22 -11.71
CA ALA A 146 9.09 3.37 -10.56
C ALA A 146 9.76 2.89 -9.27
N GLU A 147 9.39 3.51 -8.16
CA GLU A 147 9.85 3.19 -6.80
C GLU A 147 8.67 3.23 -5.84
N TRP A 148 8.53 2.25 -4.95
CA TRP A 148 7.45 2.26 -3.97
C TRP A 148 7.85 3.06 -2.72
N VAL A 149 6.87 3.70 -2.09
CA VAL A 149 7.05 4.50 -0.86
C VAL A 149 5.97 4.11 0.15
N ASP A 150 6.38 3.82 1.39
CA ASP A 150 5.42 3.62 2.48
C ASP A 150 4.87 4.98 2.92
N ALA A 151 3.56 5.17 2.88
CA ALA A 151 2.93 6.40 3.31
C ALA A 151 3.17 6.68 4.80
N ALA A 152 3.47 5.67 5.61
CA ALA A 152 3.90 5.88 6.99
C ALA A 152 5.23 6.67 7.12
N GLU A 153 6.04 6.76 6.05
CA GLU A 153 7.23 7.60 6.03
C GLU A 153 6.92 9.08 5.75
N ILE A 154 5.73 9.40 5.22
CA ILE A 154 5.44 10.73 4.67
C ILE A 154 4.11 11.34 5.11
N ILE A 155 3.14 10.55 5.55
CA ILE A 155 1.86 11.00 6.10
C ILE A 155 1.93 10.85 7.62
N VAL A 156 2.14 11.98 8.29
CA VAL A 156 2.18 12.07 9.75
C VAL A 156 0.78 12.32 10.26
N THR A 157 0.38 11.64 11.32
CA THR A 157 -0.98 11.63 11.85
C THR A 157 -0.99 11.81 13.37
N ASN A 158 -2.15 12.13 13.93
CA ASN A 158 -2.38 11.98 15.37
C ASN A 158 -2.47 10.49 15.76
N ASN A 159 -2.63 10.20 17.06
CA ASN A 159 -2.72 8.83 17.58
C ASN A 159 -4.17 8.30 17.68
N ASN A 160 -5.11 8.86 16.91
CA ASN A 160 -6.49 8.38 16.87
C ASN A 160 -6.61 7.12 15.98
N PHE A 161 -6.06 6.00 16.47
CA PHE A 161 -5.99 4.74 15.72
C PHE A 161 -7.36 4.30 15.16
N GLY A 162 -7.37 3.83 13.92
CA GLY A 162 -8.56 3.43 13.16
C GLY A 162 -9.17 4.53 12.31
N SER A 163 -8.91 5.81 12.61
CA SER A 163 -9.36 6.98 11.84
C SER A 163 -8.50 8.20 12.18
N ALA A 164 -7.20 8.08 11.98
CA ALA A 164 -6.23 9.09 12.37
C ALA A 164 -6.29 10.30 11.44
N ASP A 165 -6.18 11.50 12.01
CA ASP A 165 -6.17 12.74 11.24
C ASP A 165 -4.73 13.10 10.82
N PRO A 166 -4.50 13.47 9.55
CA PRO A 166 -3.18 13.89 9.09
C PRO A 166 -2.79 15.26 9.65
N LEU A 167 -1.53 15.37 10.07
CA LEU A 167 -0.87 16.60 10.46
C LEU A 167 -0.27 17.25 9.20
N ILE A 168 -0.88 18.35 8.75
CA ILE A 168 -0.62 18.95 7.43
C ILE A 168 0.82 19.41 7.25
N GLU A 169 1.37 20.15 8.20
CA GLU A 169 2.74 20.70 8.09
C GLU A 169 3.82 19.61 8.00
N PRO A 170 3.92 18.65 8.96
CA PRO A 170 4.93 17.60 8.87
C PRO A 170 4.69 16.67 7.67
N THR A 171 3.44 16.38 7.32
CA THR A 171 3.12 15.60 6.10
C THR A 171 3.60 16.31 4.84
N THR A 172 3.36 17.62 4.72
CA THR A 172 3.81 18.41 3.57
C THR A 172 5.33 18.42 3.47
N HIS A 173 6.03 18.57 4.59
CA HIS A 173 7.48 18.55 4.65
C HIS A 173 8.04 17.20 4.20
N HIS A 174 7.58 16.09 4.79
CA HIS A 174 8.09 14.75 4.47
C HIS A 174 7.71 14.30 3.06
N ALA A 175 6.47 14.52 2.62
CA ALA A 175 6.03 14.19 1.26
C ALA A 175 6.88 14.91 0.21
N ARG A 176 7.15 16.21 0.37
CA ARG A 176 8.01 16.95 -0.55
C ARG A 176 9.45 16.44 -0.54
N ALA A 177 10.02 16.25 0.65
CA ALA A 177 11.39 15.78 0.81
C ALA A 177 11.60 14.39 0.18
N ARG A 178 10.60 13.51 0.25
CA ARG A 178 10.69 12.14 -0.27
C ARG A 178 10.32 12.00 -1.74
N LEU A 179 9.26 12.69 -2.19
CA LEU A 179 8.65 12.45 -3.51
C LEU A 179 9.21 13.35 -4.61
N LEU A 180 9.55 14.62 -4.32
CA LEU A 180 10.08 15.54 -5.34
C LEU A 180 11.42 15.08 -5.95
N PRO A 181 12.37 14.50 -5.19
CA PRO A 181 13.60 13.96 -5.79
C PRO A 181 13.33 12.81 -6.77
N LEU A 182 12.40 11.91 -6.45
CA LEU A 182 12.00 10.81 -7.34
C LEU A 182 11.41 11.35 -8.65
N LEU A 183 10.47 12.29 -8.53
CA LEU A 183 9.82 12.91 -9.68
C LEU A 183 10.83 13.65 -10.57
N SER A 184 11.77 14.38 -9.96
CA SER A 184 12.84 15.09 -10.69
C SER A 184 13.79 14.11 -11.41
N GLY A 185 13.99 12.91 -10.84
CA GLY A 185 14.72 11.81 -11.47
C GLY A 185 13.92 11.04 -12.52
N GLY A 186 12.69 11.45 -12.83
CA GLY A 186 11.82 10.76 -13.77
C GLY A 186 11.28 9.42 -13.26
N ILE A 187 11.34 9.16 -11.96
CA ILE A 187 10.84 7.95 -11.30
C ILE A 187 9.40 8.20 -10.83
N VAL A 188 8.48 7.27 -11.14
CA VAL A 188 7.10 7.28 -10.64
C VAL A 188 7.06 6.74 -9.20
N PRO A 189 6.71 7.56 -8.20
CA PRO A 189 6.49 7.06 -6.84
C PRO A 189 5.18 6.28 -6.77
N VAL A 190 5.24 5.04 -6.26
CA VAL A 190 4.06 4.20 -5.96
C VAL A 190 3.86 4.16 -4.46
N VAL A 191 2.98 5.01 -3.97
CA VAL A 191 2.73 5.23 -2.55
C VAL A 191 1.62 4.29 -2.06
N THR A 192 1.81 3.68 -0.89
CA THR A 192 0.71 2.95 -0.22
C THR A 192 -0.43 3.93 0.12
N GLY A 193 -1.67 3.58 -0.16
CA GLY A 193 -2.81 4.32 0.38
C GLY A 193 -3.10 3.94 1.84
N PHE A 194 -4.17 4.52 2.41
CA PHE A 194 -4.82 4.12 3.68
C PHE A 194 -3.99 4.28 4.97
N VAL A 195 -2.67 4.19 4.91
CA VAL A 195 -1.76 4.13 6.05
C VAL A 195 -1.06 5.47 6.30
N GLY A 196 -0.73 5.73 7.55
CA GLY A 196 0.15 6.80 8.01
C GLY A 196 0.97 6.34 9.21
N ALA A 197 1.63 7.28 9.87
CA ALA A 197 2.22 7.03 11.18
C ALA A 197 2.08 8.24 12.10
N THR A 198 2.16 8.02 13.40
CA THR A 198 2.37 9.11 14.37
C THR A 198 3.78 9.69 14.25
N GLU A 199 4.04 10.83 14.89
CA GLU A 199 5.40 11.40 14.97
C GLU A 199 6.42 10.43 15.59
N ASP A 200 5.98 9.58 16.52
CA ASP A 200 6.79 8.51 17.13
C ASP A 200 6.96 7.25 16.23
N GLY A 201 6.47 7.29 14.99
CA GLY A 201 6.57 6.19 14.03
C GLY A 201 5.61 5.03 14.27
N LEU A 202 4.53 5.24 15.05
CA LEU A 202 3.51 4.21 15.24
C LEU A 202 2.58 4.19 14.03
N GLY A 203 2.45 3.04 13.37
CA GLY A 203 1.56 2.89 12.22
C GLY A 203 0.09 3.17 12.58
N THR A 204 -0.55 3.98 11.74
CA THR A 204 -1.96 4.38 11.84
C THR A 204 -2.69 4.11 10.54
N THR A 205 -4.02 4.13 10.58
CA THR A 205 -4.87 4.14 9.39
C THR A 205 -5.76 5.38 9.35
N LEU A 206 -6.07 5.82 8.13
CA LEU A 206 -6.86 7.02 7.84
C LEU A 206 -8.38 6.76 7.83
N GLY A 207 -8.81 5.58 8.28
CA GLY A 207 -10.21 5.18 8.28
C GLY A 207 -10.78 4.79 6.91
N ARG A 208 -12.12 4.73 6.84
CA ARG A 208 -12.85 4.24 5.65
C ARG A 208 -12.58 5.14 4.44
N GLY A 209 -12.27 4.53 3.29
CA GLY A 209 -11.90 5.29 2.08
C GLY A 209 -10.50 5.91 2.16
N GLY A 210 -9.67 5.49 3.13
CA GLY A 210 -8.40 6.13 3.43
C GLY A 210 -7.39 6.18 2.28
N SER A 211 -7.49 5.31 1.26
CA SER A 211 -6.64 5.42 0.07
C SER A 211 -7.01 6.61 -0.82
N ASP A 212 -8.30 6.94 -0.98
CA ASP A 212 -8.72 8.17 -1.68
C ASP A 212 -8.25 9.39 -0.89
N TYR A 213 -8.37 9.31 0.45
CA TYR A 213 -7.91 10.37 1.32
C TYR A 213 -6.39 10.55 1.24
N SER A 214 -5.61 9.47 1.16
CA SER A 214 -4.15 9.54 0.93
C SER A 214 -3.82 10.30 -0.35
N ALA A 215 -4.55 10.05 -1.44
CA ALA A 215 -4.35 10.75 -2.70
C ALA A 215 -4.68 12.25 -2.59
N ALA A 216 -5.75 12.60 -1.89
CA ALA A 216 -6.09 14.00 -1.62
C ALA A 216 -5.05 14.70 -0.73
N ILE A 217 -4.56 14.04 0.31
CA ILE A 217 -3.49 14.55 1.20
C ILE A 217 -2.23 14.84 0.39
N LEU A 218 -1.77 13.89 -0.43
CA LEU A 218 -0.59 14.07 -1.26
C LEU A 218 -0.81 15.15 -2.33
N GLY A 219 -2.01 15.20 -2.90
CA GLY A 219 -2.40 16.24 -3.85
C GLY A 219 -2.26 17.65 -3.26
N SER A 220 -2.76 17.83 -2.03
CA SER A 220 -2.62 19.08 -1.29
C SER A 220 -1.18 19.37 -0.89
N ALA A 221 -0.46 18.38 -0.35
CA ALA A 221 0.92 18.52 0.12
C ALA A 221 1.88 18.93 -1.01
N LEU A 222 1.67 18.41 -2.21
CA LEU A 222 2.53 18.66 -3.37
C LEU A 222 2.00 19.76 -4.30
N ASN A 223 0.82 20.32 -4.01
CA ASN A 223 0.13 21.30 -4.85
C ASN A 223 0.01 20.81 -6.31
N VAL A 224 -0.55 19.61 -6.47
CA VAL A 224 -0.71 18.95 -7.78
C VAL A 224 -1.84 19.59 -8.58
N ASP A 225 -1.79 19.47 -9.90
CA ASP A 225 -2.82 20.02 -10.80
C ASP A 225 -4.12 19.22 -10.74
N GLU A 226 -4.01 17.91 -10.50
CA GLU A 226 -5.15 16.99 -10.54
C GLU A 226 -4.93 15.75 -9.65
N VAL A 227 -5.99 15.33 -8.97
CA VAL A 227 -6.10 14.02 -8.31
C VAL A 227 -7.14 13.20 -9.05
N GLN A 228 -6.73 12.06 -9.59
CA GLN A 228 -7.59 11.13 -10.33
C GLN A 228 -7.86 9.88 -9.49
N ILE A 229 -9.14 9.57 -9.28
CA ILE A 229 -9.58 8.37 -8.57
C ILE A 229 -10.04 7.34 -9.59
N TRP A 230 -9.30 6.25 -9.73
CA TRP A 230 -9.60 5.13 -10.61
C TRP A 230 -10.29 4.03 -9.80
N THR A 231 -11.55 3.76 -10.17
CA THR A 231 -12.41 2.74 -9.56
C THR A 231 -13.12 1.93 -10.66
N ASP A 232 -13.97 0.99 -10.26
CA ASP A 232 -14.72 0.06 -11.10
C ASP A 232 -16.12 0.55 -11.54
N VAL A 233 -16.47 1.81 -11.27
CA VAL A 233 -17.75 2.46 -11.64
C VAL A 233 -17.54 3.88 -12.16
#